data_AF-X0UG35-F1
#
_entry.id   AF-X0UG35-F1
#
_cell.length_a   1.000
_cell.length_b   1.000
_cell.length_c   1.000
_cell.angle_alpha   90.00
_cell.angle_beta   90.00
_cell.angle_gamma   90.00
#
_symmetry.space_group_name_H-M   'P 1'
#
loop_
_entity.id
_entity.type
_entity.pdbx_description
1 polymer ?
#
loop_
_entity_poly.entity_id
_entity_poly.type
_entity_poly.pdbx_seq_one_letter_code
_entity_poly.pdbx_strand_id
1 'polypeptide(L)' 'MEKQDNVTGRPAWVPDSVQLDRPSVARIYDFLLGGYHNFESDRTVVDKLLEHLPDLRLTAQANRGFLRRAVGFLLGEG' A
#
# COMPACT_ATOMS: atom_id res chain seq x y z
N MET A 1 -10.02 5.03 -37.16
CA MET A 1 -8.92 4.94 -36.17
C MET A 1 -9.50 4.26 -34.95
N GLU A 2 -9.51 2.94 -35.01
CA GLU A 2 -10.11 2.06 -34.01
C GLU A 2 -9.28 2.18 -32.72
N LYS A 3 -9.88 2.72 -31.66
CA LYS A 3 -9.27 2.69 -30.33
C LYS A 3 -9.28 1.22 -29.93
N GLN A 4 -8.09 0.61 -29.92
CA GLN A 4 -7.92 -0.72 -29.37
C GLN A 4 -8.39 -0.70 -27.92
N ASP A 5 -9.50 -1.39 -27.65
CA ASP A 5 -9.95 -1.71 -26.31
C ASP A 5 -8.82 -2.51 -25.64
N ASN A 6 -8.18 -1.93 -24.63
CA ASN A 6 -7.09 -2.61 -23.92
C ASN A 6 -7.67 -3.73 -23.05
N VAL A 7 -7.43 -4.97 -23.47
CA VAL A 7 -7.89 -6.26 -22.91
C VAL A 7 -7.23 -6.61 -21.55
N THR A 8 -6.82 -5.63 -20.74
CA THR A 8 -6.18 -5.93 -19.43
C THR A 8 -6.83 -5.11 -18.33
N GLY A 9 -7.34 -5.77 -17.27
CA GLY A 9 -7.99 -5.16 -16.11
C GLY A 9 -7.06 -4.31 -15.22
N ARG A 10 -6.09 -3.61 -15.82
CA ARG A 10 -5.12 -2.73 -15.17
C ARG A 10 -5.74 -1.35 -14.95
N PRO A 11 -5.72 -0.78 -13.73
CA PRO A 11 -6.19 0.57 -13.50
C PRO A 11 -5.35 1.61 -14.24
N ALA A 12 -5.99 2.65 -14.80
CA ALA A 12 -5.34 3.68 -15.61
C ALA A 12 -4.24 4.49 -14.89
N TRP A 13 -4.25 4.53 -13.56
CA TRP A 13 -3.24 5.23 -12.76
C TRP A 13 -1.94 4.43 -12.58
N VAL A 14 -1.91 3.17 -13.03
CA VAL A 14 -0.79 2.26 -12.81
C VAL A 14 0.11 2.22 -14.05
N PRO A 15 1.36 2.72 -13.98
CA PRO A 15 2.29 2.63 -15.10
C PRO A 15 2.52 1.19 -15.54
N ASP A 16 2.75 0.97 -16.83
CA ASP A 16 2.97 -0.37 -17.40
C ASP A 16 4.20 -1.08 -16.82
N SER A 17 5.19 -0.30 -16.34
CA SER A 17 6.40 -0.80 -15.70
C SER A 17 6.15 -1.46 -14.33
N VAL A 18 4.98 -1.29 -13.73
CA VAL A 18 4.67 -1.86 -12.41
C VAL A 18 4.22 -3.31 -12.55
N GLN A 19 4.87 -4.23 -11.85
CA GLN A 19 4.40 -5.62 -11.77
C GLN A 19 3.31 -5.72 -10.69
N LEU A 20 2.13 -6.25 -11.06
CA LEU A 20 0.94 -6.34 -10.17
C LEU A 20 0.84 -7.70 -9.47
N ASP A 21 1.46 -8.72 -10.05
CA ASP A 21 1.56 -10.08 -9.52
C ASP A 21 2.70 -10.24 -8.49
N ARG A 22 3.70 -9.35 -8.53
CA ARG A 22 4.77 -9.28 -7.54
C ARG A 22 4.41 -8.32 -6.40
N PRO A 23 4.34 -8.78 -5.14
CA PRO A 23 4.02 -7.91 -4.01
C PRO A 23 5.08 -6.83 -3.77
N SER A 24 4.65 -5.68 -3.28
CA SER A 24 5.50 -4.53 -2.94
C SER A 24 5.30 -4.13 -1.49
N VAL A 25 6.40 -3.87 -0.77
CA VAL A 25 6.37 -3.45 0.64
C VAL A 25 5.54 -2.17 0.82
N ALA A 26 5.64 -1.22 -0.11
CA ALA A 26 4.86 0.02 -0.04
C ALA A 26 3.36 -0.23 -0.18
N ARG A 27 2.94 -1.13 -1.07
CA ARG A 27 1.52 -1.47 -1.31
C ARG A 27 0.95 -2.37 -0.22
N ILE A 28 1.77 -3.27 0.34
CA ILE A 28 1.44 -4.01 1.57
C ILE A 28 1.16 -3.04 2.71
N TYR A 29 2.03 -2.04 2.90
CA TYR A 29 1.87 -1.03 3.94
C TYR A 29 0.62 -0.15 3.69
N ASP A 30 0.33 0.20 2.44
CA ASP A 30 -0.92 0.85 2.03
C ASP A 30 -2.15 0.03 2.45
N PHE A 31 -2.17 -1.28 2.15
CA PHE A 31 -3.29 -2.15 2.53
C PHE A 31 -3.43 -2.33 4.04
N LEU A 32 -2.32 -2.42 4.78
CA LEU A 32 -2.33 -2.47 6.26
C LEU A 32 -2.98 -1.22 6.87
N LEU A 33 -2.82 -0.06 6.23
CA LEU A 33 -3.44 1.20 6.62
C LEU A 33 -4.87 1.40 6.09
N GLY A 34 -5.40 0.47 5.29
CA GLY A 34 -6.74 0.58 4.69
C GLY A 34 -6.79 1.42 3.41
N GLY A 35 -5.66 1.59 2.72
CA GLY A 35 -5.59 2.23 1.42
C GLY A 35 -6.08 1.33 0.27
N TYR A 36 -6.14 1.91 -0.94
CA TYR A 36 -6.65 1.26 -2.15
C TYR A 36 -5.59 1.10 -3.25
N HIS A 37 -4.36 1.57 -3.03
CA HIS A 37 -3.27 1.49 -4.00
C HIS A 37 -2.46 0.19 -3.83
N ASN A 38 -3.19 -0.92 -3.84
CA ASN A 38 -2.66 -2.27 -3.62
C ASN A 38 -3.45 -3.30 -4.41
N PHE A 39 -2.77 -4.37 -4.81
CA PHE A 39 -3.32 -5.43 -5.66
C PHE A 39 -3.46 -6.74 -4.89
N GLU A 40 -4.06 -7.74 -5.52
CA GLU A 40 -4.31 -9.06 -4.93
C GLU A 40 -3.04 -9.73 -4.37
N SER A 41 -1.91 -9.59 -5.07
CA SER A 41 -0.61 -10.11 -4.62
C SER A 41 -0.17 -9.52 -3.28
N ASP A 42 -0.43 -8.23 -3.05
CA ASP A 42 -0.10 -7.55 -1.79
C ASP A 42 -1.05 -7.98 -0.66
N ARG A 43 -2.35 -8.11 -0.95
CA ARG A 43 -3.38 -8.51 0.04
C ARG A 43 -3.16 -9.93 0.52
N THR A 44 -2.83 -10.84 -0.38
CA THR A 44 -2.51 -12.25 -0.06
C THR A 44 -1.32 -12.34 0.92
N VAL A 45 -0.32 -11.48 0.76
CA VAL A 45 0.80 -11.41 1.71
C VAL A 45 0.33 -10.87 3.05
N VAL A 46 -0.50 -9.83 3.08
CA VAL A 46 -1.05 -9.29 4.33
C VAL A 46 -1.89 -10.31 5.07
N ASP A 47 -2.74 -11.08 4.39
CA ASP A 47 -3.58 -12.10 5.02
C ASP A 47 -2.71 -13.14 5.75
N LYS A 48 -1.66 -13.67 5.09
CA LYS A 48 -0.68 -14.57 5.71
C LYS A 48 0.09 -13.93 6.87
N LEU A 49 0.44 -12.64 6.75
CA LEU A 49 1.11 -11.94 7.83
C LEU A 49 0.20 -11.78 9.04
N LEU A 50 -1.09 -11.52 8.84
CA LEU A 50 -2.06 -11.34 9.92
C LEU A 50 -2.40 -12.64 10.65
N GLU A 51 -2.25 -13.80 10.00
CA GLU A 51 -2.33 -15.11 10.66
C GLU A 51 -1.26 -15.27 11.75
N HIS A 52 -0.07 -14.71 11.55
CA HIS A 52 1.06 -14.81 12.49
C HIS A 52 1.26 -13.55 13.36
N LEU A 53 0.85 -12.39 12.86
CA LEU A 53 1.02 -11.08 13.48
C LEU A 53 -0.33 -10.33 13.49
N PRO A 54 -1.29 -10.71 14.35
CA PRO A 54 -2.62 -10.10 14.36
C PRO A 54 -2.61 -8.57 14.55
N ASP A 55 -1.62 -8.06 15.29
CA ASP A 55 -1.47 -6.63 15.60
C ASP A 55 -0.73 -5.84 14.50
N LEU A 56 -0.43 -6.44 13.35
CA LEU A 56 0.34 -5.77 12.30
C LEU A 56 -0.36 -4.51 11.76
N ARG A 57 -1.70 -4.50 11.72
CA ARG A 57 -2.48 -3.30 11.36
C ARG A 57 -2.28 -2.18 12.36
N LEU A 58 -2.37 -2.48 13.66
CA LEU A 58 -2.13 -1.51 14.73
C LEU A 58 -0.68 -1.00 14.70
N THR A 59 0.28 -1.88 14.42
CA THR A 59 1.69 -1.51 14.26
C THR A 59 1.90 -0.52 13.11
N ALA A 60 1.29 -0.78 11.94
CA ALA A 60 1.37 0.13 10.80
C ALA A 60 0.76 1.50 11.14
N GLN A 61 -0.40 1.52 11.81
CA GLN A 61 -1.07 2.76 12.26
C GLN A 61 -0.23 3.53 13.28
N ALA A 62 0.36 2.83 14.27
CA ALA A 62 1.22 3.43 15.28
C ALA A 62 2.45 4.10 14.65
N ASN A 63 3.07 3.44 13.67
CA ASN A 63 4.18 4.03 12.90
C ASN A 63 3.76 5.30 12.15
N ARG A 64 2.57 5.33 11.53
CA ARG A 64 2.06 6.57 10.91
C ARG A 64 1.72 7.66 11.92
N GLY A 65 1.19 7.29 13.08
CA GLY A 65 1.00 8.22 14.20
C GLY A 65 2.32 8.83 14.67
N PHE A 66 3.37 8.01 14.81
CA PHE A 66 4.71 8.48 15.17
C PHE A 66 5.28 9.45 14.14
N LEU A 67 5.29 9.07 12.85
CA LEU A 67 5.80 9.93 11.78
C LEU A 67 5.13 11.31 11.79
N ARG A 68 3.79 11.35 11.95
CA ARG A 68 3.04 12.61 12.04
C ARG A 68 3.48 13.48 13.22
N ARG A 69 3.66 12.89 14.41
CA ARG A 69 4.12 13.62 15.60
C ARG A 69 5.56 14.12 15.46
N ALA A 70 6.45 13.28 14.94
CA ALA A 70 7.86 13.63 14.75
C ALA A 70 8.02 14.81 13.78
N VAL A 71 7.34 14.77 12.64
CA VAL A 71 7.35 15.89 11.67
C VAL A 71 6.73 17.14 12.29
N GLY A 72 5.62 17.01 13.02
CA GLY A 72 4.98 18.14 13.70
C GLY A 72 5.88 18.81 14.74
N PHE A 73 6.63 18.01 15.51
CA PHE A 73 7.63 18.53 16.46
C PHE A 73 8.74 19.29 15.73
N LEU A 74 9.35 18.69 14.70
CA LEU A 74 10.45 19.32 13.96
C LEU A 74 10.05 20.64 13.28
N LEU A 75 8.81 20.76 12.83
CA LEU A 75 8.29 22.01 12.25
C LEU A 75 7.98 23.08 13.31
N GLY A 76 7.71 22.69 14.55
CA GLY A 76 7.44 23.62 15.66
C GLY A 76 8.70 24.20 16.31
N GLU A 77 9.83 23.49 16.18
CA GLU A 77 11.14 23.88 16.76
C GLU A 77 12.05 24.63 15.77
N GLY A 78 11.59 24.92 14.55
CA GLY A 78 12.33 25.67 13.52
C GLY A 78 11.96 27.14 13.48
#